data_AF-A0A7Y0C0Y2-F1
#
_entry.id   AF-A0A7Y0C0Y2-F1
#
_cell.length_a   1.000
_cell.length_b   1.000
_cell.length_c   1.000
_cell.angle_alpha   90.00
_cell.angle_beta   90.00
_cell.angle_gamma   90.00
#
_symmetry.space_group_name_H-M   'P 1'
#
loop_
_entity.id
_entity.type
_entity.pdbx_description
1 polymer ?
#
loop_
_entity_poly.entity_id
_entity_poly.type
_entity_poly.pdbx_seq_one_letter_code
_entity_poly.pdbx_strand_id
1 'polypeptide(L)' 'MPETNKAAFETIPVGTKVTWHYRSAIGHGTVKGVHEKGTNADNTMYSIAQHDHHPGEPAIVVHSGKALTRSE' A
#
# COMPACT_ATOMS: atom_id res chain seq x y z
N MET A 1 9.58 -13.71 -33.13
CA MET A 1 9.96 -14.11 -31.76
C MET A 1 8.71 -13.93 -30.91
N PRO A 2 8.23 -14.91 -30.14
CA PRO A 2 7.08 -14.67 -29.28
C PRO A 2 7.54 -13.75 -28.14
N GLU A 3 7.01 -12.53 -28.10
CA GLU A 3 7.12 -11.66 -26.93
C GLU A 3 6.49 -12.41 -25.76
N THR A 4 7.32 -12.80 -24.79
CA THR A 4 6.86 -13.28 -23.49
C THR A 4 6.03 -12.16 -22.90
N ASN A 5 4.70 -12.30 -22.95
CA ASN A 5 3.76 -11.46 -22.22
C ASN A 5 4.23 -11.45 -20.76
N LYS A 6 4.95 -10.41 -20.34
CA LYS A 6 5.17 -10.12 -18.93
C LYS A 6 3.76 -9.90 -18.39
N ALA A 7 3.20 -10.91 -17.73
CA ALA A 7 1.94 -10.76 -17.03
C ALA A 7 2.10 -9.54 -16.10
N ALA A 8 1.41 -8.45 -16.44
CA ALA A 8 1.37 -7.28 -15.57
C ALA A 8 0.67 -7.74 -14.29
N PHE A 9 1.35 -7.64 -13.15
CA PHE A 9 0.74 -7.99 -11.88
C PHE A 9 -0.26 -6.92 -11.46
N GLU A 10 -1.29 -7.33 -10.73
CA GLU A 10 -2.28 -6.41 -10.18
C GLU A 10 -1.75 -5.77 -8.90
N THR A 11 -1.84 -4.43 -8.83
CA THR A 11 -1.53 -3.67 -7.62
C THR A 11 -2.74 -3.60 -6.69
N ILE A 12 -2.54 -3.18 -5.44
CA ILE A 12 -3.67 -2.89 -4.54
C ILE A 12 -4.47 -1.71 -5.11
N PRO A 13 -5.80 -1.83 -5.29
CA PRO A 13 -6.62 -0.75 -5.81
C PRO A 13 -6.65 0.50 -4.93
N VAL A 14 -6.85 1.66 -5.55
CA VAL A 14 -7.15 2.90 -4.83
C VAL A 14 -8.49 2.77 -4.12
N GLY A 15 -8.57 3.28 -2.89
CA GLY A 15 -9.76 3.17 -2.04
C GLY A 15 -9.81 1.89 -1.20
N THR A 16 -8.90 0.94 -1.42
CA THR A 16 -8.78 -0.24 -0.55
C THR A 16 -8.38 0.20 0.85
N LYS A 17 -9.17 -0.21 1.85
CA LYS A 17 -8.80 -0.09 3.25
C LYS A 17 -7.71 -1.09 3.58
N VAL A 18 -6.71 -0.63 4.31
CA VAL A 18 -5.55 -1.43 4.68
C VAL A 18 -5.19 -1.19 6.14
N THR A 19 -4.57 -2.19 6.72
CA THR A 19 -3.89 -2.09 8.01
C THR A 19 -2.42 -2.47 7.87
N TRP A 20 -1.60 -1.98 8.78
CA TRP A 20 -0.19 -2.39 8.89
C TRP A 20 0.23 -2.42 10.36
N HIS A 21 1.24 -3.23 10.65
CA HIS A 21 1.86 -3.24 11.97
C HIS A 21 2.80 -2.05 12.13
N TYR A 22 2.63 -1.29 13.20
CA TYR A 22 3.55 -0.24 13.61
C TYR A 22 3.96 -0.44 15.07
N ARG A 23 5.18 -0.97 15.27
CA ARG A 23 5.71 -1.34 16.60
C ARG A 23 4.71 -2.23 17.37
N SER A 24 4.02 -1.66 18.35
CA SER A 24 3.04 -2.34 19.21
C SER A 24 1.58 -1.97 18.90
N ALA A 25 1.35 -1.24 17.80
CA ALA A 25 0.04 -0.79 17.36
C ALA A 25 -0.26 -1.27 15.92
N ILE A 26 -1.53 -1.14 15.54
CA ILE A 26 -2.01 -1.36 14.18
C ILE A 26 -2.42 0.00 13.62
N GLY A 27 -1.80 0.41 12.52
CA GLY A 27 -2.23 1.59 11.77
C GLY A 27 -3.35 1.21 10.80
N HIS A 28 -4.31 2.11 10.61
CA HIS A 28 -5.39 1.97 9.64
C HIS A 28 -5.34 3.08 8.61
N GLY A 29 -5.70 2.76 7.37
CA GLY A 29 -5.73 3.75 6.33
C GLY A 29 -6.37 3.27 5.04
N THR A 30 -6.35 4.16 4.06
CA THR A 30 -6.90 3.91 2.72
C THR A 30 -5.84 4.16 1.67
N VAL A 31 -5.66 3.22 0.74
CA VAL A 31 -4.74 3.38 -0.41
C VAL A 31 -5.20 4.56 -1.27
N LYS A 32 -4.30 5.51 -1.51
CA LYS A 32 -4.49 6.65 -2.41
C LYS A 32 -3.87 6.43 -3.79
N GLY A 33 -2.87 5.55 -3.89
CA GLY A 33 -2.22 5.22 -5.15
C GLY A 33 -0.88 4.52 -4.96
N VAL A 34 -0.24 4.20 -6.09
CA VAL A 34 1.13 3.71 -6.13
C VAL A 34 2.09 4.90 -5.99
N HIS A 35 2.96 4.83 -4.99
CA HIS A 35 4.06 5.77 -4.80
C HIS A 35 5.26 5.40 -5.68
N GLU A 36 5.62 4.11 -5.71
CA GLU A 36 6.69 3.57 -6.54
C GLU A 36 6.32 2.15 -6.98
N LYS A 37 6.40 1.86 -8.28
CA LYS A 37 6.00 0.57 -8.85
C LYS A 37 7.14 -0.44 -8.74
N GLY A 38 6.86 -1.56 -8.06
CA GLY A 38 7.79 -2.68 -7.96
C GLY A 38 7.65 -3.70 -9.10
N THR A 39 8.25 -4.87 -8.92
CA THR A 39 8.10 -6.01 -9.85
C THR A 39 6.91 -6.91 -9.53
N ASN A 40 6.28 -6.74 -8.35
CA ASN A 40 5.04 -7.40 -7.92
C ASN A 40 4.26 -6.52 -6.92
N ALA A 41 3.09 -7.00 -6.48
CA ALA A 41 2.24 -6.25 -5.55
C ALA A 41 2.92 -5.99 -4.19
N ASP A 42 3.72 -6.95 -3.72
CA ASP A 42 4.37 -6.94 -2.41
C ASP A 42 5.49 -5.91 -2.31
N ASN A 43 6.27 -5.73 -3.38
CA ASN A 43 7.36 -4.75 -3.43
C ASN A 43 6.95 -3.42 -4.08
N THR A 44 5.71 -3.28 -4.51
CA THR A 44 5.14 -1.98 -4.88
C THR A 44 4.91 -1.15 -3.61
N MET A 45 5.30 0.13 -3.65
CA MET A 45 5.09 1.08 -2.58
C MET A 45 3.79 1.84 -2.81
N TYR A 46 2.98 1.96 -1.77
CA TYR A 46 1.66 2.60 -1.83
C TYR A 46 1.62 3.81 -0.91
N SER A 47 1.02 4.90 -1.39
CA SER A 47 0.65 6.03 -0.55
C SER A 47 -0.68 5.74 0.13
N ILE A 48 -0.72 5.86 1.46
CA ILE A 48 -1.86 5.49 2.29
C ILE A 48 -2.26 6.71 3.12
N ALA A 49 -3.53 7.10 3.03
CA ALA A 49 -4.10 8.08 3.94
C ALA A 49 -4.41 7.44 5.29
N GLN A 50 -3.75 7.93 6.34
CA GLN A 50 -3.92 7.41 7.70
C GLN A 50 -5.25 7.87 8.31
N HIS A 51 -5.98 6.94 8.93
CA HIS A 51 -7.22 7.26 9.66
C HIS A 51 -6.95 7.71 11.10
N ASP A 52 -5.87 7.21 11.71
CA ASP A 52 -5.58 7.39 13.15
C ASP A 52 -4.43 8.38 13.42
N HIS A 53 -4.15 9.31 12.50
CA HIS A 53 -3.03 10.23 12.67
C HIS A 53 -3.33 11.31 13.71
N HIS A 54 -2.33 11.63 14.53
CA HIS A 54 -2.42 12.74 15.49
C HIS A 54 -1.89 14.06 14.89
N PRO A 55 -2.26 15.23 15.47
CA PRO A 55 -1.66 16.50 15.09
C PRO A 55 -0.13 16.44 15.16
N GLY A 56 0.52 16.77 14.04
CA GLY A 56 1.99 16.69 13.90
C GLY A 56 2.50 15.41 13.23
N GLU A 57 1.65 14.42 12.99
CA GLU A 57 1.97 13.22 12.21
C GLU A 57 1.61 13.41 10.73
N PRO A 58 2.32 12.72 9.80
CA PRO A 58 1.98 12.78 8.39
C PRO A 58 0.58 12.21 8.11
N ALA A 59 -0.29 12.96 7.43
CA ALA A 59 -1.60 12.43 7.02
C ALA A 59 -1.49 11.29 5.98
N ILE A 60 -0.38 11.26 5.22
CA ILE A 60 -0.07 10.23 4.23
C ILE A 60 1.23 9.52 4.63
N VAL A 61 1.22 8.19 4.62
CA VAL A 61 2.40 7.34 4.80
C VAL A 61 2.65 6.49 3.57
N VAL A 62 3.87 5.96 3.46
CA VAL A 62 4.26 5.06 2.37
C VAL A 62 4.64 3.71 2.94
N HIS A 63 3.98 2.65 2.46
CA HIS A 63 4.28 1.27 2.83
C HIS A 63 4.38 0.38 1.58
N SER A 64 5.23 -0.64 1.67
CA SER A 64 5.25 -1.70 0.67
C SER A 64 4.00 -2.56 0.79
N GLY A 65 3.55 -3.15 -0.32
CA GLY A 65 2.40 -4.07 -0.32
C GLY A 65 2.55 -5.23 0.66
N LYS A 66 3.78 -5.73 0.87
CA LYS A 66 4.09 -6.79 1.84
C LYS A 66 3.74 -6.41 3.28
N ALA A 67 3.80 -5.12 3.62
CA ALA A 67 3.49 -4.64 4.96
C ALA A 67 1.98 -4.40 5.18
N LEU A 68 1.17 -4.53 4.13
CA LEU A 68 -0.25 -4.19 4.15
C LEU A 68 -1.13 -5.43 4.20
N THR A 69 -2.08 -5.41 5.10
CA THR A 69 -3.20 -6.35 5.14
C THR A 69 -4.44 -5.62 4.64
N ARG A 70 -5.16 -6.20 3.69
CA ARG A 70 -6.45 -5.65 3.24
C ARG A 70 -7.47 -5.84 4.35
N SER A 71 -8.20 -4.79 4.70
CA SER A 71 -9.33 -4.85 5.63
C SER A 71 -10.64 -4.60 4.87
N GLU A 72 -11.69 -5.34 5.24
CA GLU A 72 -13.04 -5.20 4.65
C GLU A 72 -13.77 -3.94 5.19
#